data_AF-A0AAU5GDN5-F1
#
_entry.id   AF-A0AAU5GDN5-F1
#
_cell.length_a   1.000
_cell.length_b   1.000
_cell.length_c   1.000
_cell.angle_alpha   90.00
_cell.angle_beta   90.00
_cell.angle_gamma   90.00
#
_symmetry.space_group_name_H-M   'P 1'
#
loop_
_entity.id
_entity.type
_entity.pdbx_description
1 polymer ?
#
loop_
_entity_poly.entity_id
_entity_poly.type
_entity_poly.pdbx_seq_one_letter_code
_entity_poly.pdbx_strand_id
1 'polypeptide(L)'
;MSRNSRNTYALRRPGRRTAVAAGLVLALGLAVSAQAVAHAAVPAAPAKASAKASAAVRSISGFNGDVVTQVADFYGAYIDAKDAPRGPDKALAKALRAHYLTPTLAKKLTAWEKKNKADGLLRAQNVPTRWTVSEGSKGLEVVVTLTFGGAGESPTTKTRFVVELEPVDGIKAIRTTSTAPAKASAAVRSVSGRTGDSVTQVADFYGAYVDAKDAPRGPDKALAKALRAHYLTPTLAKKLTAWEKKNKMDGVLRARNVPVDWTVTGDGESREIAVTHSFGGGESPTTTTHLVVKADAFKGVTDIRTTSAR
;
A
#
# COMPACT_ATOMS: atom_id res chain seq x y z
N MET A 1 -39.58 27.24 15.27
CA MET A 1 -38.80 27.65 16.47
C MET A 1 -38.54 26.39 17.28
N SER A 2 -37.37 26.01 17.78
CA SER A 2 -36.00 26.52 17.70
C SER A 2 -35.05 25.37 18.08
N ARG A 3 -33.79 25.51 17.65
CA ARG A 3 -32.60 24.65 17.80
C ARG A 3 -32.27 24.23 19.24
N ASN A 4 -31.48 23.15 19.37
CA ASN A 4 -30.16 23.09 20.05
C ASN A 4 -29.67 21.64 20.00
N SER A 5 -28.56 21.21 19.39
CA SER A 5 -27.19 21.74 19.24
C SER A 5 -26.47 21.95 20.57
N ARG A 6 -25.59 21.01 20.95
CA ARG A 6 -24.44 21.25 21.83
C ARG A 6 -23.25 20.37 21.40
N ASN A 7 -22.40 20.96 20.56
CA ASN A 7 -20.97 20.69 20.56
C ASN A 7 -20.36 21.25 21.86
N THR A 8 -19.38 20.54 22.44
CA THR A 8 -18.42 21.18 23.34
C THR A 8 -17.00 20.80 22.92
N TYR A 9 -16.34 21.75 22.26
CA TYR A 9 -14.89 21.88 22.20
C TYR A 9 -14.47 22.82 23.33
N ALA A 10 -13.46 22.45 24.11
CA ALA A 10 -12.34 23.32 24.53
C ALA A 10 -11.60 22.70 25.72
N LEU A 11 -10.27 22.60 25.60
CA LEU A 11 -9.39 23.37 26.47
C LEU A 11 -8.04 23.60 25.79
N ARG A 12 -7.67 24.88 25.72
CA ARG A 12 -6.51 25.48 25.07
C ARG A 12 -5.36 25.63 26.07
N ARG A 13 -4.14 25.25 25.64
CA ARG A 13 -2.82 25.96 25.79
C ARG A 13 -2.32 26.32 27.23
N PRO A 14 -1.10 26.86 27.46
CA PRO A 14 0.04 27.19 26.56
C PRO A 14 1.46 26.78 27.07
N GLY A 15 2.42 26.73 26.13
CA GLY A 15 3.71 27.47 26.21
C GLY A 15 4.82 27.06 27.18
N ARG A 16 6.05 26.89 26.64
CA ARG A 16 7.19 27.81 26.88
C ARG A 16 8.40 27.41 26.02
N ARG A 17 8.99 28.42 25.37
CA ARG A 17 10.34 28.44 24.79
C ARG A 17 11.33 28.88 25.88
N THR A 18 12.62 28.56 25.69
CA THR A 18 13.90 29.14 26.21
C THR A 18 14.85 27.98 26.57
N ALA A 19 16.18 28.04 26.47
CA ALA A 19 17.17 28.96 25.90
C ALA A 19 18.54 28.21 25.84
N VAL A 20 19.53 28.85 25.21
CA VAL A 20 20.91 28.42 24.92
C VAL A 20 21.86 28.57 26.12
N ALA A 21 22.92 27.76 26.23
CA ALA A 21 24.27 28.09 26.73
C ALA A 21 25.19 26.86 26.59
N ALA A 22 26.26 26.86 25.79
CA ALA A 22 27.61 27.43 26.02
C ALA A 22 28.42 26.70 27.12
N GLY A 23 29.53 26.07 26.71
CA GLY A 23 30.52 25.45 27.59
C GLY A 23 31.80 25.13 26.83
N LEU A 24 32.69 26.12 26.77
CA LEU A 24 34.05 26.04 26.22
C LEU A 24 35.02 25.85 27.40
N VAL A 25 35.88 24.83 27.36
CA VAL A 25 37.04 24.74 28.28
C VAL A 25 38.27 24.39 27.45
N LEU A 26 39.19 25.36 27.36
CA LEU A 26 40.58 25.16 26.97
C LEU A 26 41.36 24.68 28.20
N ALA A 27 42.19 23.65 28.03
CA ALA A 27 43.32 23.38 28.91
C ALA A 27 44.58 23.15 28.05
N LEU A 28 45.54 24.05 28.21
CA LEU A 28 46.90 23.97 27.68
C LEU A 28 47.79 23.24 28.70
N GLY A 29 48.64 22.33 28.22
CA GLY A 29 49.67 21.66 29.02
C GLY A 29 50.84 21.19 28.15
N LEU A 30 51.93 21.97 28.15
CA LEU A 30 53.31 21.64 27.78
C LEU A 30 53.92 20.73 28.88
N ALA A 31 54.91 19.85 28.75
CA ALA A 31 55.94 19.52 27.76
C ALA A 31 56.62 18.17 28.12
N VAL A 32 57.64 17.80 27.34
CA VAL A 32 58.81 16.94 27.61
C VAL A 32 58.88 15.64 26.80
N SER A 33 60.03 15.51 26.12
CA SER A 33 60.40 14.64 25.01
C SER A 33 61.02 13.32 25.45
N ALA A 34 60.67 12.24 24.75
CA ALA A 34 61.50 11.05 24.62
C ALA A 34 61.40 10.53 23.17
N GLN A 35 62.53 10.51 22.47
CA GLN A 35 62.67 9.94 21.13
C GLN A 35 62.65 8.42 21.22
N ALA A 36 61.77 7.78 20.46
CA ALA A 36 61.87 6.37 20.11
C ALA A 36 61.50 6.19 18.63
N VAL A 37 62.29 5.38 17.95
CA VAL A 37 62.42 5.27 16.50
C VAL A 37 61.33 4.36 15.90
N ALA A 38 60.81 4.76 14.73
CA ALA A 38 60.20 3.92 13.68
C ALA A 38 58.95 3.07 13.97
N HIS A 39 57.80 3.51 13.44
CA HIS A 39 57.10 2.84 12.33
C HIS A 39 56.03 3.79 11.77
N ALA A 40 56.09 4.10 10.48
CA ALA A 40 55.07 4.88 9.80
C ALA A 40 53.80 4.05 9.64
N ALA A 41 52.92 4.12 10.64
CA ALA A 41 51.53 3.71 10.53
C ALA A 41 50.70 4.96 10.26
N VAL A 42 50.20 5.08 9.02
CA VAL A 42 49.20 6.09 8.66
C VAL A 42 47.98 5.86 9.57
N PRO A 43 47.52 6.85 10.37
CA PRO A 43 46.25 6.70 11.05
C PRO A 43 45.15 6.75 9.98
N ALA A 44 44.61 5.58 9.64
CA ALA A 44 43.37 5.49 8.89
C ALA A 44 42.30 6.26 9.67
N ALA A 45 41.86 7.39 9.11
CA ALA A 45 40.69 8.10 9.59
C ALA A 45 39.55 7.07 9.71
N PRO A 46 38.76 7.08 10.80
CA PRO A 46 37.63 6.18 10.90
C PRO A 46 36.69 6.52 9.75
N ALA A 47 36.57 5.59 8.80
CA ALA A 47 35.52 5.63 7.82
C ALA A 47 34.22 5.73 8.62
N LYS A 48 33.56 6.89 8.54
CA LYS A 48 32.18 7.02 9.00
C LYS A 48 31.39 6.05 8.14
N ALA A 49 31.19 4.84 8.65
CA ALA A 49 30.18 3.94 8.15
C ALA A 49 28.89 4.75 8.21
N SER A 50 28.42 5.20 7.06
CA SER A 50 27.08 5.74 6.92
C SER A 50 26.14 4.61 7.35
N ALA A 51 25.74 4.62 8.61
CA ALA A 51 24.66 3.80 9.09
C ALA A 51 23.46 4.14 8.21
N LYS A 52 23.14 3.23 7.28
CA LYS A 52 21.93 3.33 6.47
C LYS A 52 20.78 3.46 7.45
N ALA A 53 20.13 4.62 7.47
CA ALA A 53 18.99 4.85 8.35
C ALA A 53 17.97 3.73 8.07
N SER A 54 17.69 2.90 9.08
CA SER A 54 16.67 1.86 8.98
C SER A 54 15.39 2.52 8.49
N ALA A 55 14.88 2.07 7.34
CA ALA A 55 13.62 2.56 6.83
C ALA A 55 12.54 2.35 7.91
N ALA A 56 11.71 3.38 8.12
CA ALA A 56 10.64 3.29 9.10
C ALA A 56 9.64 2.20 8.68
N VAL A 57 9.29 1.31 9.61
CA VAL A 57 8.26 0.30 9.39
C VAL A 57 6.96 1.01 9.02
N ARG A 58 6.39 0.65 7.87
CA ARG A 58 5.10 1.15 7.38
C ARG A 58 4.04 0.06 7.52
N SER A 59 2.80 0.50 7.67
CA SER A 59 1.61 -0.35 7.78
C SER A 59 0.58 0.08 6.73
N ILE A 60 -0.02 -0.89 6.05
CA ILE A 60 -1.15 -0.71 5.14
C ILE A 60 -2.24 -1.68 5.59
N SER A 61 -3.44 -1.18 5.85
CA SER A 61 -4.54 -1.98 6.37
C SER A 61 -5.82 -1.74 5.57
N GLY A 62 -6.63 -2.79 5.46
CA GLY A 62 -7.89 -2.80 4.74
C GLY A 62 -8.96 -3.58 5.50
N PHE A 63 -10.22 -3.22 5.24
CA PHE A 63 -11.41 -3.87 5.78
C PHE A 63 -12.37 -4.19 4.63
N ASN A 64 -12.93 -5.40 4.63
CA ASN A 64 -13.93 -5.81 3.64
C ASN A 64 -15.21 -5.00 3.78
N GLY A 65 -15.71 -4.46 2.66
CA GLY A 65 -16.90 -3.61 2.63
C GLY A 65 -16.63 -2.11 2.86
N ASP A 66 -15.38 -1.72 3.15
CA ASP A 66 -14.98 -0.31 3.17
C ASP A 66 -14.68 0.21 1.75
N VAL A 67 -15.33 1.31 1.36
CA VAL A 67 -15.21 1.87 0.00
C VAL A 67 -13.82 2.43 -0.30
N VAL A 68 -13.08 2.91 0.70
CA VAL A 68 -11.70 3.39 0.51
C VAL A 68 -10.78 2.21 0.23
N THR A 69 -10.92 1.12 0.98
CA THR A 69 -10.18 -0.14 0.82
C THR A 69 -10.46 -0.72 -0.56
N GLN A 70 -11.72 -0.90 -0.94
CA GLN A 70 -12.07 -1.48 -2.24
C GLN A 70 -11.48 -0.69 -3.42
N VAL A 71 -11.49 0.64 -3.37
CA VAL A 71 -10.89 1.47 -4.44
C VAL A 71 -9.36 1.45 -4.36
N ALA A 72 -8.77 1.39 -3.18
CA ALA A 72 -7.33 1.25 -3.01
C ALA A 72 -6.82 -0.09 -3.58
N ASP A 73 -7.50 -1.19 -3.27
CA ASP A 73 -7.19 -2.53 -3.74
C ASP A 73 -7.29 -2.63 -5.26
N PHE A 74 -8.32 -2.02 -5.84
CA PHE A 74 -8.45 -1.90 -7.29
C PHE A 74 -7.33 -1.08 -7.93
N TYR A 75 -7.11 0.17 -7.48
CA TYR A 75 -6.12 1.05 -8.13
C TYR A 75 -4.69 0.55 -7.91
N GLY A 76 -4.36 0.06 -6.73
CA GLY A 76 -3.06 -0.54 -6.42
C GLY A 76 -2.77 -1.71 -7.35
N ALA A 77 -3.65 -2.72 -7.37
CA ALA A 77 -3.46 -3.88 -8.24
C ALA A 77 -3.50 -3.54 -9.74
N TYR A 78 -4.30 -2.53 -10.14
CA TYR A 78 -4.34 -2.08 -11.53
C TYR A 78 -3.05 -1.37 -11.94
N ILE A 79 -2.47 -0.57 -11.05
CA ILE A 79 -1.19 0.11 -11.27
C ILE A 79 -0.06 -0.92 -11.37
N ASP A 80 -0.02 -1.90 -10.47
CA ASP A 80 0.95 -3.00 -10.53
C ASP A 80 0.82 -3.82 -11.83
N ALA A 81 -0.41 -4.10 -12.26
CA ALA A 81 -0.65 -4.76 -13.54
C ALA A 81 -0.12 -3.94 -14.74
N LYS A 82 -0.10 -2.61 -14.64
CA LYS A 82 0.39 -1.73 -15.71
C LYS A 82 1.91 -1.53 -15.68
N ASP A 83 2.53 -1.55 -14.51
CA ASP A 83 3.97 -1.35 -14.31
C ASP A 83 4.75 -2.67 -14.10
N ALA A 84 4.16 -3.80 -14.46
CA ALA A 84 4.76 -5.09 -14.14
C ALA A 84 6.18 -5.23 -14.75
N PRO A 85 7.15 -5.84 -14.05
CA PRO A 85 8.55 -5.90 -14.49
C PRO A 85 8.78 -6.53 -15.86
N ARG A 86 7.85 -7.37 -16.34
CA ARG A 86 7.91 -8.05 -17.64
C ARG A 86 7.04 -7.36 -18.71
N GLY A 87 6.65 -6.12 -18.45
CA GLY A 87 5.66 -5.37 -19.22
C GLY A 87 4.23 -5.60 -18.75
N PRO A 88 3.26 -4.79 -19.21
CA PRO A 88 1.91 -4.76 -18.67
C PRO A 88 1.19 -6.11 -18.72
N ASP A 89 0.64 -6.54 -17.59
CA ASP A 89 -0.23 -7.71 -17.47
C ASP A 89 -1.66 -7.36 -17.92
N LYS A 90 -1.89 -7.55 -19.21
CA LYS A 90 -3.20 -7.29 -19.84
C LYS A 90 -4.30 -8.22 -19.30
N ALA A 91 -3.96 -9.43 -18.85
CA ALA A 91 -4.95 -10.38 -18.36
C ALA A 91 -5.45 -9.96 -16.97
N LEU A 92 -4.52 -9.59 -16.07
CA LEU A 92 -4.88 -9.05 -14.77
C LEU A 92 -5.63 -7.72 -14.90
N ALA A 93 -5.13 -6.78 -15.70
CA ALA A 93 -5.79 -5.50 -15.92
C ALA A 93 -7.23 -5.66 -16.45
N LYS A 94 -7.47 -6.64 -17.33
CA LYS A 94 -8.81 -6.97 -17.82
C LYS A 94 -9.70 -7.57 -16.73
N ALA A 95 -9.17 -8.50 -15.93
CA ALA A 95 -9.91 -9.12 -14.83
C ALA A 95 -10.31 -8.09 -13.77
N LEU A 96 -9.39 -7.22 -13.36
CA LEU A 96 -9.66 -6.12 -12.43
C LEU A 96 -10.76 -5.20 -12.95
N ARG A 97 -10.70 -4.78 -14.22
CA ARG A 97 -11.74 -3.92 -14.81
C ARG A 97 -13.10 -4.61 -14.90
N ALA A 98 -13.14 -5.91 -15.12
CA ALA A 98 -14.40 -6.67 -15.14
C ALA A 98 -15.00 -6.84 -13.75
N HIS A 99 -14.16 -6.92 -12.71
CA HIS A 99 -14.57 -7.10 -11.33
C HIS A 99 -15.08 -5.81 -10.68
N TYR A 100 -14.29 -4.74 -10.80
CA TYR A 100 -14.50 -3.52 -10.02
C TYR A 100 -15.33 -2.45 -10.72
N LEU A 101 -15.50 -2.52 -12.05
CA LEU A 101 -16.21 -1.48 -12.79
C LEU A 101 -17.60 -1.96 -13.19
N THR A 102 -18.57 -1.06 -13.13
CA THR A 102 -19.86 -1.33 -13.76
C THR A 102 -19.67 -1.50 -15.28
N PRO A 103 -20.48 -2.37 -15.94
CA PRO A 103 -20.41 -2.54 -17.40
C PRO A 103 -20.62 -1.22 -18.15
N THR A 104 -21.44 -0.33 -17.60
CA THR A 104 -21.70 1.01 -18.16
C THR A 104 -20.45 1.89 -18.11
N LEU A 105 -19.75 1.93 -16.97
CA LEU A 105 -18.49 2.68 -16.86
C LEU A 105 -17.41 2.08 -17.76
N ALA A 106 -17.27 0.76 -17.78
CA ALA A 106 -16.30 0.07 -18.62
C ALA A 106 -16.46 0.46 -20.11
N LYS A 107 -17.69 0.48 -20.63
CA LYS A 107 -18.00 0.93 -22.00
C LYS A 107 -17.61 2.39 -22.24
N LYS A 108 -17.94 3.30 -21.31
CA LYS A 108 -17.57 4.72 -21.39
C LYS A 108 -16.06 4.92 -21.41
N LEU A 109 -15.32 4.17 -20.59
CA LEU A 109 -13.87 4.21 -20.56
C LEU A 109 -13.27 3.73 -21.88
N THR A 110 -13.74 2.60 -22.43
CA THR A 110 -13.27 2.10 -23.73
C THR A 110 -13.47 3.12 -24.86
N ALA A 111 -14.63 3.78 -24.90
CA ALA A 111 -14.90 4.84 -25.89
C ALA A 111 -13.96 6.04 -25.70
N TRP A 112 -13.73 6.44 -24.45
CA TRP A 112 -12.79 7.52 -24.15
C TRP A 112 -11.36 7.16 -24.51
N GLU A 113 -10.89 5.96 -24.19
CA GLU A 113 -9.54 5.46 -24.48
C GLU A 113 -9.28 5.43 -25.99
N LYS A 114 -10.27 4.98 -26.78
CA LYS A 114 -10.20 4.99 -28.25
C LYS A 114 -9.98 6.40 -28.80
N LYS A 115 -10.66 7.40 -28.23
CA LYS A 115 -10.58 8.80 -28.64
C LYS A 115 -9.29 9.48 -28.18
N ASN A 116 -8.86 9.24 -26.94
CA ASN A 116 -7.80 10.01 -26.30
C ASN A 116 -6.42 9.33 -26.32
N LYS A 117 -6.35 8.05 -26.74
CA LYS A 117 -5.10 7.27 -26.82
C LYS A 117 -4.32 7.24 -25.50
N ALA A 118 -5.04 7.27 -24.39
CA ALA A 118 -4.51 7.22 -23.03
C ALA A 118 -5.36 6.23 -22.21
N ASP A 119 -4.85 5.75 -21.08
CA ASP A 119 -5.60 4.89 -20.19
C ASP A 119 -6.73 5.68 -19.52
N GLY A 120 -7.96 5.17 -19.57
CA GLY A 120 -9.15 5.89 -19.10
C GLY A 120 -9.27 5.95 -17.59
N LEU A 121 -8.64 5.02 -16.86
CA LEU A 121 -8.62 5.01 -15.40
C LEU A 121 -7.54 5.93 -14.86
N LEU A 122 -6.37 5.94 -15.50
CA LEU A 122 -5.25 6.80 -15.09
C LEU A 122 -5.36 8.23 -15.65
N ARG A 123 -6.17 8.40 -16.73
CA ARG A 123 -6.21 9.60 -17.58
C ARG A 123 -4.82 10.04 -18.05
N ALA A 124 -3.96 9.07 -18.31
CA ALA A 124 -2.55 9.28 -18.65
C ALA A 124 -2.05 8.17 -19.59
N GLN A 125 -0.91 8.43 -20.25
CA GLN A 125 -0.22 7.43 -21.07
C GLN A 125 0.80 6.61 -20.27
N ASN A 126 1.34 7.19 -19.19
CA ASN A 126 2.27 6.56 -18.27
C ASN A 126 1.56 6.04 -17.01
N VAL A 127 2.29 5.30 -16.19
CA VAL A 127 1.84 4.77 -14.91
C VAL A 127 2.26 5.72 -13.79
N PRO A 128 1.40 6.00 -12.78
CA PRO A 128 1.82 6.80 -11.62
C PRO A 128 2.90 6.09 -10.80
N THR A 129 3.73 6.86 -10.12
CA THR A 129 4.76 6.38 -9.18
C THR A 129 4.24 6.27 -7.74
N ARG A 130 3.17 7.02 -7.43
CA ARG A 130 2.48 7.00 -6.14
C ARG A 130 0.99 7.20 -6.34
N TRP A 131 0.21 6.63 -5.44
CA TRP A 131 -1.22 6.82 -5.40
C TRP A 131 -1.71 6.93 -3.95
N THR A 132 -2.82 7.65 -3.78
CA THR A 132 -3.53 7.78 -2.50
C THR A 132 -5.02 7.71 -2.78
N VAL A 133 -5.74 6.92 -2.00
CA VAL A 133 -7.20 6.91 -1.93
C VAL A 133 -7.60 7.43 -0.56
N SER A 134 -8.53 8.38 -0.51
CA SER A 134 -9.08 8.91 0.74
C SER A 134 -10.59 8.97 0.68
N GLU A 135 -11.24 9.01 1.84
CA GLU A 135 -12.68 9.29 1.92
C GLU A 135 -13.04 10.56 1.15
N GLY A 136 -14.18 10.50 0.46
CA GLY A 136 -14.78 11.65 -0.19
C GLY A 136 -15.72 12.41 0.74
N SER A 137 -16.42 13.39 0.19
CA SER A 137 -17.40 14.20 0.94
C SER A 137 -18.74 13.49 1.18
N LYS A 138 -18.99 12.36 0.51
CA LYS A 138 -20.22 11.58 0.60
C LYS A 138 -19.89 10.11 0.80
N GLY A 139 -20.77 9.35 1.47
CA GLY A 139 -20.48 8.00 1.94
C GLY A 139 -20.10 6.95 0.88
N LEU A 140 -20.44 7.15 -0.39
CA LEU A 140 -20.05 6.27 -1.52
C LEU A 140 -19.13 6.97 -2.53
N GLU A 141 -18.51 8.07 -2.11
CA GLU A 141 -17.51 8.79 -2.90
C GLU A 141 -16.14 8.65 -2.23
N VAL A 142 -15.11 8.41 -3.03
CA VAL A 142 -13.72 8.49 -2.59
C VAL A 142 -12.92 9.39 -3.52
N VAL A 143 -11.81 9.92 -3.02
CA VAL A 143 -10.89 10.73 -3.81
C VAL A 143 -9.62 9.93 -4.09
N VAL A 144 -9.33 9.74 -5.37
CA VAL A 144 -8.09 9.10 -5.83
C VAL A 144 -7.13 10.18 -6.30
N THR A 145 -5.92 10.19 -5.78
CA THR A 145 -4.82 11.06 -6.23
C THR A 145 -3.71 10.20 -6.82
N LEU A 146 -3.45 10.37 -8.11
CA LEU A 146 -2.34 9.75 -8.82
C LEU A 146 -1.20 10.75 -8.96
N THR A 147 0.03 10.34 -8.66
CA THR A 147 1.24 11.16 -8.84
C THR A 147 2.13 10.52 -9.89
N PHE A 148 2.49 11.29 -10.91
CA PHE A 148 3.36 10.91 -12.01
C PHE A 148 4.70 11.65 -11.88
N GLY A 149 5.80 11.04 -12.37
CA GLY A 149 7.17 11.55 -12.17
C GLY A 149 7.87 10.89 -10.97
N GLY A 150 9.19 10.73 -11.08
CA GLY A 150 10.02 9.86 -10.22
C GLY A 150 10.19 10.29 -8.76
N ALA A 151 10.73 9.38 -7.94
CA ALA A 151 11.21 9.70 -6.60
C ALA A 151 12.52 10.51 -6.71
N GLY A 152 12.42 11.84 -6.70
CA GLY A 152 13.56 12.75 -6.84
C GLY A 152 13.62 13.49 -8.18
N GLU A 153 12.72 13.17 -9.12
CA GLU A 153 12.63 13.86 -10.40
C GLU A 153 11.53 14.92 -10.39
N SER A 154 11.89 16.10 -10.88
CA SER A 154 10.94 17.16 -11.23
C SER A 154 10.84 17.26 -12.76
N PRO A 155 9.63 17.53 -13.29
CA PRO A 155 8.40 17.82 -12.55
C PRO A 155 7.61 16.55 -12.15
N THR A 156 7.02 16.57 -10.95
CA THR A 156 5.93 15.64 -10.58
C THR A 156 4.58 16.23 -10.93
N THR A 157 3.71 15.48 -11.61
CA THR A 157 2.35 15.90 -11.96
C THR A 157 1.34 15.10 -11.16
N LYS A 158 0.22 15.72 -10.75
CA LYS A 158 -0.85 15.04 -10.02
C LYS A 158 -2.16 15.09 -10.79
N THR A 159 -2.84 13.95 -10.87
CA THR A 159 -4.22 13.85 -11.35
C THR A 159 -5.10 13.40 -10.20
N ARG A 160 -6.27 14.03 -10.05
CA ARG A 160 -7.23 13.66 -9.00
C ARG A 160 -8.57 13.28 -9.59
N PHE A 161 -9.19 12.29 -8.97
CA PHE A 161 -10.52 11.81 -9.32
C PHE A 161 -11.43 11.79 -8.11
N VAL A 162 -12.69 12.15 -8.32
CA VAL A 162 -13.79 11.66 -7.49
C VAL A 162 -14.28 10.37 -8.12
N VAL A 163 -14.28 9.30 -7.33
CA VAL A 163 -14.73 7.96 -7.72
C VAL A 163 -16.02 7.68 -6.96
N GLU A 164 -17.09 7.38 -7.69
CA GLU A 164 -18.37 7.02 -7.09
C GLU A 164 -18.61 5.51 -7.21
N LEU A 165 -19.09 4.92 -6.13
CA LEU A 165 -19.41 3.51 -6.05
C LEU A 165 -20.93 3.27 -6.01
N GLU A 166 -21.32 2.09 -6.44
CA GLU A 166 -22.60 1.45 -6.16
C GLU A 166 -22.36 0.33 -5.14
N PRO A 167 -23.25 0.14 -4.14
CA PRO A 167 -23.02 -0.81 -3.06
C PRO A 167 -22.72 -2.26 -3.49
N VAL A 168 -23.25 -2.68 -4.64
CA VAL A 168 -23.14 -4.07 -5.15
C VAL A 168 -22.33 -4.14 -6.45
N ASP A 169 -22.41 -3.10 -7.28
CA ASP A 169 -21.92 -3.10 -8.66
C ASP A 169 -20.53 -2.48 -8.84
N GLY A 170 -19.95 -1.96 -7.75
CA GLY A 170 -18.60 -1.38 -7.75
C GLY A 170 -18.57 0.03 -8.30
N ILE A 171 -17.50 0.40 -8.99
CA ILE A 171 -17.23 1.76 -9.43
C ILE A 171 -18.11 2.11 -10.63
N LYS A 172 -19.00 3.09 -10.46
CA LYS A 172 -19.94 3.55 -11.50
C LYS A 172 -19.50 4.82 -12.24
N ALA A 173 -18.69 5.66 -11.59
CA ALA A 173 -18.26 6.93 -12.17
C ALA A 173 -16.88 7.34 -11.68
N ILE A 174 -16.10 7.93 -12.59
CA ILE A 174 -14.79 8.52 -12.32
C ILE A 174 -14.76 9.89 -12.98
N ARG A 175 -14.62 10.94 -12.18
CA ARG A 175 -14.61 12.33 -12.64
C ARG A 175 -13.32 13.01 -12.19
N THR A 176 -12.62 13.68 -13.11
CA THR A 176 -11.49 14.53 -12.76
C THR A 176 -11.94 15.68 -11.86
N THR A 177 -11.11 16.02 -10.88
CA THR A 177 -11.35 17.16 -9.99
C THR A 177 -10.08 17.96 -9.77
N SER A 178 -10.20 19.28 -9.64
CA SER A 178 -9.11 20.15 -9.18
C SER A 178 -9.07 20.25 -7.65
N THR A 179 -10.16 19.89 -6.97
CA THR A 179 -10.29 19.96 -5.52
C THR A 179 -9.35 18.97 -4.85
N ALA A 180 -8.54 19.46 -3.93
CA ALA A 180 -7.72 18.60 -3.08
C ALA A 180 -8.63 17.83 -2.09
N PRO A 181 -8.31 16.57 -1.75
CA PRO A 181 -9.01 15.87 -0.69
C PRO A 181 -8.89 16.63 0.63
N ALA A 182 -9.86 16.43 1.53
CA ALA A 182 -9.72 16.89 2.90
C ALA A 182 -8.38 16.40 3.46
N LYS A 183 -7.64 17.27 4.15
CA LYS A 183 -6.29 16.94 4.63
C LYS A 183 -6.38 15.69 5.50
N ALA A 184 -5.54 14.70 5.20
CA ALA A 184 -5.43 13.50 6.01
C ALA A 184 -5.25 13.90 7.48
N SER A 185 -6.24 13.54 8.28
CA SER A 185 -6.22 13.64 9.73
C SER A 185 -6.56 12.24 10.24
N ALA A 186 -6.33 11.97 11.53
CA ALA A 186 -6.75 10.70 12.11
C ALA A 186 -8.27 10.41 11.93
N ALA A 187 -9.07 11.44 11.58
CA ALA A 187 -10.50 11.33 11.34
C ALA A 187 -10.90 11.09 9.86
N VAL A 188 -9.96 11.10 8.91
CA VAL A 188 -10.24 10.85 7.49
C VAL A 188 -9.45 9.64 7.03
N ARG A 189 -10.14 8.53 6.71
CA ARG A 189 -9.47 7.30 6.27
C ARG A 189 -8.76 7.53 4.95
N SER A 190 -7.52 7.04 4.85
CA SER A 190 -6.76 7.08 3.61
C SER A 190 -5.80 5.88 3.50
N VAL A 191 -5.61 5.40 2.28
CA VAL A 191 -4.68 4.33 1.93
C VAL A 191 -3.76 4.86 0.82
N SER A 192 -2.46 4.60 0.93
CA SER A 192 -1.48 5.08 -0.04
C SER A 192 -0.47 4.02 -0.41
N GLY A 193 -0.09 4.01 -1.68
CA GLY A 193 0.88 3.08 -2.23
C GLY A 193 1.97 3.77 -3.06
N ARG A 194 3.03 3.00 -3.30
CA ARG A 194 4.15 3.39 -4.17
C ARG A 194 4.42 2.25 -5.13
N THR A 195 4.56 2.58 -6.41
CA THR A 195 4.91 1.61 -7.45
C THR A 195 6.31 1.06 -7.21
N GLY A 196 6.48 -0.25 -7.37
CA GLY A 196 7.76 -0.95 -7.13
C GLY A 196 8.14 -1.12 -5.65
N ASP A 197 7.27 -0.79 -4.71
CA ASP A 197 7.47 -1.03 -3.27
C ASP A 197 6.86 -2.38 -2.86
N SER A 198 7.66 -3.26 -2.27
CA SER A 198 7.23 -4.64 -1.95
C SER A 198 6.10 -4.69 -0.92
N VAL A 199 6.07 -3.78 0.07
CA VAL A 199 4.97 -3.70 1.05
C VAL A 199 3.66 -3.31 0.37
N THR A 200 3.73 -2.34 -0.54
CA THR A 200 2.58 -1.92 -1.36
C THR A 200 2.10 -3.07 -2.24
N GLN A 201 2.99 -3.73 -2.99
CA GLN A 201 2.59 -4.87 -3.84
C GLN A 201 1.95 -6.02 -3.07
N VAL A 202 2.44 -6.32 -1.85
CA VAL A 202 1.82 -7.35 -1.00
C VAL A 202 0.45 -6.89 -0.52
N ALA A 203 0.27 -5.63 -0.14
CA ALA A 203 -1.04 -5.08 0.22
C ALA A 203 -2.02 -5.12 -0.97
N ASP A 204 -1.58 -4.67 -2.15
CA ASP A 204 -2.37 -4.65 -3.38
C ASP A 204 -2.78 -6.07 -3.81
N PHE A 205 -1.89 -7.05 -3.63
CA PHE A 205 -2.21 -8.46 -3.85
C PHE A 205 -3.25 -8.98 -2.87
N TYR A 206 -3.03 -8.83 -1.56
CA TYR A 206 -3.92 -9.39 -0.55
C TYR A 206 -5.29 -8.73 -0.55
N GLY A 207 -5.35 -7.40 -0.66
CA GLY A 207 -6.61 -6.66 -0.75
C GLY A 207 -7.46 -7.11 -1.93
N ALA A 208 -6.91 -7.06 -3.15
CA ALA A 208 -7.63 -7.49 -4.34
C ALA A 208 -7.96 -9.00 -4.34
N TYR A 209 -7.14 -9.84 -3.71
CA TYR A 209 -7.42 -11.27 -3.57
C TYR A 209 -8.55 -11.55 -2.58
N VAL A 210 -8.61 -10.78 -1.50
CA VAL A 210 -9.69 -10.82 -0.51
C VAL A 210 -11.01 -10.37 -1.15
N ASP A 211 -11.02 -9.24 -1.86
CA ASP A 211 -12.19 -8.77 -2.64
C ASP A 211 -12.67 -9.83 -3.64
N ALA A 212 -11.74 -10.43 -4.40
CA ALA A 212 -12.08 -11.49 -5.35
C ALA A 212 -12.72 -12.72 -4.68
N LYS A 213 -12.42 -12.98 -3.40
CA LYS A 213 -12.92 -14.14 -2.67
C LYS A 213 -14.25 -13.86 -1.97
N ASP A 214 -14.52 -12.62 -1.59
CA ASP A 214 -15.72 -12.20 -0.85
C ASP A 214 -16.65 -11.29 -1.66
N ALA A 215 -16.54 -11.31 -2.99
CA ALA A 215 -17.34 -10.44 -3.84
C ALA A 215 -18.86 -10.65 -3.62
N PRO A 216 -19.68 -9.58 -3.69
CA PRO A 216 -21.11 -9.64 -3.39
C PRO A 216 -21.91 -10.66 -4.23
N ARG A 217 -21.39 -11.00 -5.42
CA ARG A 217 -21.99 -11.98 -6.36
C ARG A 217 -21.39 -13.38 -6.24
N GLY A 218 -20.64 -13.62 -5.17
CA GLY A 218 -19.85 -14.81 -4.95
C GLY A 218 -18.42 -14.69 -5.53
N PRO A 219 -17.54 -15.64 -5.21
CA PRO A 219 -16.11 -15.53 -5.50
C PRO A 219 -15.79 -15.40 -6.99
N ASP A 220 -15.03 -14.37 -7.36
CA ASP A 220 -14.47 -14.19 -8.70
C ASP A 220 -13.22 -15.05 -8.88
N LYS A 221 -13.44 -16.27 -9.36
CA LYS A 221 -12.37 -17.24 -9.64
C LYS A 221 -11.43 -16.76 -10.76
N ALA A 222 -11.90 -15.93 -11.69
CA ALA A 222 -11.07 -15.45 -12.80
C ALA A 222 -10.08 -14.40 -12.30
N LEU A 223 -10.55 -13.44 -11.49
CA LEU A 223 -9.69 -12.46 -10.84
C LEU A 223 -8.71 -13.12 -9.88
N ALA A 224 -9.18 -14.01 -8.99
CA ALA A 224 -8.31 -14.74 -8.07
C ALA A 224 -7.19 -15.52 -8.80
N LYS A 225 -7.51 -16.13 -9.94
CA LYS A 225 -6.53 -16.81 -10.79
C LYS A 225 -5.52 -15.85 -11.42
N ALA A 226 -5.98 -14.71 -11.94
CA ALA A 226 -5.11 -13.69 -12.53
C ALA A 226 -4.16 -13.08 -11.50
N LEU A 227 -4.66 -12.75 -10.31
CA LEU A 227 -3.86 -12.25 -9.19
C LEU A 227 -2.76 -13.25 -8.81
N ARG A 228 -3.10 -14.54 -8.66
CA ARG A 228 -2.11 -15.57 -8.34
C ARG A 228 -1.06 -15.73 -9.43
N ALA A 229 -1.44 -15.62 -10.71
CA ALA A 229 -0.50 -15.70 -11.82
C ALA A 229 0.45 -14.50 -11.89
N HIS A 230 -0.01 -13.33 -11.47
CA HIS A 230 0.75 -12.09 -11.48
C HIS A 230 1.73 -11.99 -10.31
N TYR A 231 1.22 -12.15 -9.08
CA TYR A 231 1.98 -11.87 -7.86
C TYR A 231 2.79 -13.05 -7.36
N LEU A 232 2.38 -14.29 -7.63
CA LEU A 232 3.10 -15.46 -7.13
C LEU A 232 4.12 -15.94 -8.15
N THR A 233 5.28 -16.36 -7.67
CA THR A 233 6.18 -17.13 -8.52
C THR A 233 5.54 -18.45 -8.94
N PRO A 234 5.82 -18.97 -10.16
CA PRO A 234 5.29 -20.25 -10.61
C PRO A 234 5.61 -21.41 -9.64
N THR A 235 6.78 -21.37 -9.01
CA THR A 235 7.20 -22.34 -8.01
C THR A 235 6.32 -22.30 -6.76
N LEU A 236 6.06 -21.10 -6.22
CA LEU A 236 5.15 -20.96 -5.07
C LEU A 236 3.73 -21.36 -5.45
N ALA A 237 3.21 -20.93 -6.60
CA ALA A 237 1.88 -21.27 -7.05
C ALA A 237 1.65 -22.81 -7.08
N LYS A 238 2.62 -23.57 -7.61
CA LYS A 238 2.58 -25.05 -7.59
C LYS A 238 2.59 -25.61 -6.16
N LYS A 239 3.44 -25.09 -5.28
CA LYS A 239 3.49 -25.50 -3.86
C LYS A 239 2.16 -25.25 -3.15
N LEU A 240 1.55 -24.09 -3.38
CA LEU A 240 0.25 -23.76 -2.80
C LEU A 240 -0.83 -24.71 -3.32
N THR A 241 -0.90 -25.00 -4.62
CA THR A 241 -1.88 -25.97 -5.14
C THR A 241 -1.76 -27.36 -4.51
N ALA A 242 -0.53 -27.86 -4.33
CA ALA A 242 -0.31 -29.13 -3.64
C ALA A 242 -0.74 -29.07 -2.16
N TRP A 243 -0.41 -27.97 -1.47
CA TRP A 243 -0.80 -27.76 -0.09
C TRP A 243 -2.32 -27.63 0.09
N GLU A 244 -3.00 -26.88 -0.79
CA GLU A 244 -4.44 -26.67 -0.77
C GLU A 244 -5.20 -27.99 -0.95
N LYS A 245 -4.73 -28.86 -1.85
CA LYS A 245 -5.29 -30.20 -2.07
C LYS A 245 -5.26 -31.05 -0.78
N LYS A 246 -4.16 -30.95 -0.03
CA LYS A 246 -3.93 -31.68 1.23
C LYS A 246 -4.74 -31.09 2.39
N ASN A 247 -4.74 -29.77 2.54
CA ASN A 247 -5.24 -29.11 3.75
C ASN A 247 -6.70 -28.63 3.64
N LYS A 248 -7.28 -28.62 2.43
CA LYS A 248 -8.65 -28.13 2.17
C LYS A 248 -8.87 -26.70 2.69
N MET A 249 -7.86 -25.85 2.46
CA MET A 249 -7.80 -24.45 2.88
C MET A 249 -7.23 -23.64 1.72
N ASP A 250 -7.47 -22.32 1.69
CA ASP A 250 -6.80 -21.42 0.75
C ASP A 250 -5.33 -21.23 1.16
N GLY A 251 -4.41 -21.50 0.24
CA GLY A 251 -2.97 -21.47 0.52
C GLY A 251 -2.38 -20.07 0.61
N VAL A 252 -3.02 -19.08 0.00
CA VAL A 252 -2.62 -17.67 0.06
C VAL A 252 -3.04 -17.06 1.41
N LEU A 253 -4.29 -17.33 1.81
CA LEU A 253 -4.82 -16.83 3.09
C LEU A 253 -4.39 -17.67 4.29
N ARG A 254 -3.95 -18.92 4.05
CA ARG A 254 -3.72 -19.97 5.07
C ARG A 254 -4.92 -20.20 5.97
N ALA A 255 -6.12 -20.08 5.40
CA ALA A 255 -7.39 -20.13 6.12
C ALA A 255 -8.49 -20.79 5.29
N ARG A 256 -9.60 -21.19 5.95
CA ARG A 256 -10.81 -21.68 5.28
C ARG A 256 -11.74 -20.56 4.82
N ASN A 257 -11.77 -19.48 5.58
CA ASN A 257 -12.65 -18.34 5.36
C ASN A 257 -11.85 -17.16 4.79
N VAL A 258 -12.57 -16.16 4.30
CA VAL A 258 -11.97 -14.88 3.88
C VAL A 258 -11.86 -13.97 5.12
N PRO A 259 -10.74 -13.26 5.31
CA PRO A 259 -10.62 -12.31 6.42
C PRO A 259 -11.59 -11.13 6.25
N VAL A 260 -12.03 -10.56 7.37
CA VAL A 260 -12.77 -9.29 7.39
C VAL A 260 -11.82 -8.10 7.41
N ASP A 261 -10.67 -8.26 8.06
CA ASP A 261 -9.60 -7.26 8.10
C ASP A 261 -8.27 -7.87 7.69
N TRP A 262 -7.43 -7.04 7.10
CA TRP A 262 -6.05 -7.40 6.84
C TRP A 262 -5.12 -6.23 7.11
N THR A 263 -3.89 -6.53 7.49
CA THR A 263 -2.84 -5.53 7.69
C THR A 263 -1.51 -6.08 7.20
N VAL A 264 -0.85 -5.32 6.35
CA VAL A 264 0.48 -5.59 5.81
C VAL A 264 1.47 -4.61 6.44
N THR A 265 2.51 -5.14 7.08
CA THR A 265 3.56 -4.36 7.73
C THR A 265 4.93 -4.78 7.24
N GLY A 266 5.81 -3.79 7.04
CA GLY A 266 7.18 -4.04 6.64
C GLY A 266 7.99 -2.75 6.60
N ASP A 267 9.31 -2.89 6.59
CA ASP A 267 10.26 -1.79 6.41
C ASP A 267 10.53 -1.47 4.93
N GLY A 268 10.07 -2.32 4.01
CA GLY A 268 10.32 -2.20 2.56
C GLY A 268 11.75 -2.54 2.15
N GLU A 269 12.63 -2.85 3.10
CA GLU A 269 14.02 -3.26 2.84
C GLU A 269 14.21 -4.76 3.05
N SER A 270 13.55 -5.30 4.07
CA SER A 270 13.49 -6.73 4.28
C SER A 270 12.65 -7.38 3.19
N ARG A 271 13.09 -8.58 2.78
CA ARG A 271 12.31 -9.45 1.91
C ARG A 271 11.19 -10.17 2.66
N GLU A 272 11.01 -9.90 3.95
CA GLU A 272 10.00 -10.54 4.79
C GLU A 272 8.97 -9.50 5.24
N ILE A 273 7.74 -9.65 4.75
CA ILE A 273 6.63 -8.75 5.05
C ILE A 273 5.64 -9.51 5.93
N ALA A 274 5.22 -8.88 7.02
CA ALA A 274 4.25 -9.47 7.92
C ALA A 274 2.83 -9.13 7.44
N VAL A 275 1.98 -10.16 7.33
CA VAL A 275 0.56 -10.01 6.99
C VAL A 275 -0.26 -10.57 8.12
N THR A 276 -1.12 -9.75 8.70
CA THR A 276 -2.10 -10.17 9.70
C THR A 276 -3.47 -10.21 9.06
N HIS A 277 -4.16 -11.34 9.17
CA HIS A 277 -5.55 -11.50 8.78
C HIS A 277 -6.42 -11.62 10.02
N SER A 278 -7.54 -10.94 10.06
CA SER A 278 -8.53 -11.07 11.13
C SER A 278 -9.84 -11.64 10.58
N PHE A 279 -10.48 -12.52 11.33
CA PHE A 279 -11.64 -13.30 10.93
C PHE A 279 -12.75 -13.26 11.99
N GLY A 280 -13.99 -13.46 11.55
CA GLY A 280 -15.16 -13.57 12.42
C GLY A 280 -15.61 -12.23 13.02
N GLY A 281 -16.75 -12.23 13.73
CA GLY A 281 -17.16 -11.12 14.60
C GLY A 281 -17.53 -9.77 13.96
N GLY A 282 -17.59 -9.66 12.63
CA GLY A 282 -18.00 -8.42 11.95
C GLY A 282 -17.03 -7.28 12.24
N GLU A 283 -17.51 -6.19 12.82
CA GLU A 283 -16.68 -5.04 13.25
C GLU A 283 -15.73 -5.37 14.42
N SER A 284 -15.83 -6.57 15.02
CA SER A 284 -14.98 -7.01 16.12
C SER A 284 -14.40 -8.41 15.86
N PRO A 285 -13.27 -8.51 15.15
CA PRO A 285 -12.68 -9.78 14.77
C PRO A 285 -12.38 -10.69 15.97
N THR A 286 -12.68 -11.98 15.83
CA THR A 286 -12.54 -12.95 16.93
C THR A 286 -11.33 -13.86 16.80
N THR A 287 -10.66 -13.88 15.64
CA THR A 287 -9.48 -14.72 15.41
C THR A 287 -8.52 -14.03 14.46
N THR A 288 -7.22 -14.12 14.73
CA THR A 288 -6.17 -13.62 13.85
C THR A 288 -5.24 -14.72 13.36
N THR A 289 -4.78 -14.59 12.11
CA THR A 289 -3.70 -15.39 11.54
C THR A 289 -2.55 -14.46 11.17
N HIS A 290 -1.36 -14.78 11.64
CA HIS A 290 -0.14 -14.05 11.32
C HIS A 290 0.69 -14.82 10.29
N LEU A 291 1.03 -14.13 9.20
CA LEU A 291 1.79 -14.65 8.08
C LEU A 291 3.11 -13.88 7.95
N VAL A 292 4.15 -14.60 7.53
CA VAL A 292 5.34 -14.01 6.95
C VAL A 292 5.36 -14.34 5.46
N VAL A 293 5.45 -13.30 4.66
CA VAL A 293 5.44 -13.34 3.21
C VAL A 293 6.81 -12.94 2.70
N LYS A 294 7.46 -13.81 1.93
CA LYS A 294 8.70 -13.46 1.25
C LYS A 294 8.41 -12.87 -0.12
N ALA A 295 8.67 -11.59 -0.29
CA ALA A 295 8.43 -10.89 -1.54
C ALA A 295 9.63 -10.05 -1.96
N ASP A 296 9.75 -9.87 -3.27
CA ASP A 296 10.72 -8.99 -3.91
C ASP A 296 9.98 -8.27 -5.05
N ALA A 297 10.10 -6.95 -5.13
CA ALA A 297 9.30 -6.13 -6.03
C ALA A 297 9.41 -6.51 -7.52
N PHE A 298 10.50 -7.21 -7.89
CA PHE A 298 10.73 -7.67 -9.27
C PHE A 298 10.38 -9.15 -9.47
N LYS A 299 10.48 -9.96 -8.42
CA LYS A 299 10.28 -11.42 -8.51
C LYS A 299 8.89 -11.88 -8.05
N GLY A 300 8.14 -11.02 -7.37
CA GLY A 300 6.87 -11.35 -6.73
C GLY A 300 7.07 -12.14 -5.44
N VAL A 301 5.99 -12.81 -5.01
CA VAL A 301 5.93 -13.60 -3.78
C VAL A 301 6.52 -14.99 -3.99
N THR A 302 7.45 -15.36 -3.13
CA THR A 302 8.25 -16.59 -3.20
C THR A 302 7.95 -17.57 -2.07
N ASP A 303 7.45 -17.09 -0.94
CA ASP A 303 7.06 -17.91 0.21
C ASP A 303 5.92 -17.23 0.97
N ILE A 304 5.02 -18.03 1.55
CA ILE A 304 3.95 -17.60 2.46
C ILE A 304 3.89 -18.64 3.56
N ARG A 305 4.13 -18.26 4.81
CA ARG A 305 4.07 -19.17 5.96
C ARG A 305 3.36 -18.52 7.13
N THR A 306 2.69 -19.33 7.94
CA THR A 306 2.18 -18.89 9.24
C THR A 306 3.34 -18.72 10.21
N THR A 307 3.32 -17.68 11.01
CA THR A 307 4.16 -17.64 12.22
C THR A 307 3.42 -18.37 13.32
N SER A 308 4.05 -19.38 13.92
CA SER A 308 3.55 -19.93 15.17
C SER A 308 3.48 -18.77 16.17
N ALA A 309 2.32 -18.56 16.80
CA ALA A 309 2.25 -17.72 17.99
C ALA A 309 3.31 -18.23 18.98
N ARG A 310 4.20 -17.34 19.43
CA ARG A 310 4.99 -17.61 20.63
C ARG A 310 4.08 -17.51 21.84
#